data_AF-A0A318CJW7-F1
#
_entry.id   AF-A0A318CJW7-F1
#
_cell.length_a   1.000
_cell.length_b   1.000
_cell.length_c   1.000
_cell.angle_alpha   90.00
_cell.angle_beta   90.00
_cell.angle_gamma   90.00
#
_symmetry.space_group_name_H-M   'P 1'
#
loop_
_entity.id
_entity.type
_entity.pdbx_description
1 polymer ?
#
loop_
_entity_poly.entity_id
_entity_poly.type
_entity_poly.pdbx_seq_one_letter_code
_entity_poly.pdbx_strand_id
1 'polypeptide(L)'
;MEFQGSRLLRKVLVGATGGAIALTSAMAANYEDTMALQTVKPAPNLEEVILHPEQREEALAKLAEFVSRTGRQPNILIYLMDDVGWGDLGVYGGGVAVGAPTPNMDALARDGLMLTSAYSQPSSSPTRATLL
;
A
#
# COMPACT_ATOMS: atom_id res chain seq x y z
N MET A 1 17.80 17.78 -63.39
CA MET A 1 18.19 18.39 -62.12
C MET A 1 16.92 18.41 -61.29
N GLU A 2 16.81 17.50 -60.31
CA GLU A 2 15.74 17.45 -59.27
C GLU A 2 14.28 17.30 -59.76
N PHE A 3 13.29 16.77 -59.03
CA PHE A 3 13.12 16.54 -57.59
C PHE A 3 12.16 15.34 -57.38
N GLN A 4 12.51 14.43 -56.46
CA GLN A 4 11.65 13.34 -55.96
C GLN A 4 10.47 13.90 -55.16
N GLY A 5 9.28 13.28 -55.23
CA GLY A 5 8.28 13.47 -54.17
C GLY A 5 6.90 12.86 -54.45
N SER A 6 6.35 12.20 -53.42
CA SER A 6 4.95 11.73 -53.28
C SER A 6 4.57 10.33 -53.78
N ARG A 7 5.18 9.30 -53.16
CA ARG A 7 4.57 7.95 -53.03
C ARG A 7 4.45 7.54 -51.56
N LEU A 8 3.93 8.41 -50.72
CA LEU A 8 3.52 8.08 -49.35
C LEU A 8 2.24 8.86 -49.08
N LEU A 9 1.09 8.19 -48.97
CA LEU A 9 -0.10 8.64 -48.22
C LEU A 9 -1.37 7.76 -48.42
N ARG A 10 -1.27 6.45 -48.73
CA ARG A 10 -2.49 5.63 -48.92
C ARG A 10 -2.57 4.27 -48.24
N LYS A 11 -1.73 3.97 -47.25
CA LYS A 11 -1.85 2.74 -46.47
C LYS A 11 -1.37 2.94 -45.04
N VAL A 12 -2.24 3.36 -44.13
CA VAL A 12 -2.34 2.88 -42.74
C VAL A 12 -3.63 3.49 -42.15
N LEU A 13 -4.75 2.79 -42.31
CA LEU A 13 -5.88 2.89 -41.38
C LEU A 13 -6.55 1.52 -41.43
N VAL A 14 -6.95 1.01 -40.25
CA VAL A 14 -7.42 -0.35 -39.94
C VAL A 14 -6.31 -1.24 -39.37
N GLY A 15 -6.23 -1.28 -38.02
CA GLY A 15 -5.47 -2.30 -37.30
C GLY A 15 -4.82 -1.84 -35.99
N ALA A 16 -5.56 -1.25 -35.04
CA ALA A 16 -5.02 -0.96 -33.70
C ALA A 16 -6.07 -0.90 -32.58
N THR A 17 -7.18 -1.64 -32.69
CA THR A 17 -8.24 -1.73 -31.66
C THR A 17 -8.36 -3.11 -31.02
N GLY A 18 -7.29 -3.93 -31.05
CA GLY A 18 -7.26 -5.26 -30.43
C GLY A 18 -6.35 -5.39 -29.20
N GLY A 19 -5.40 -4.47 -28.99
CA GLY A 19 -4.37 -4.62 -27.96
C GLY A 19 -4.76 -4.16 -26.55
N ALA A 20 -5.79 -3.32 -26.43
CA ALA A 20 -6.15 -2.71 -25.14
C ALA A 20 -6.98 -3.63 -24.22
N ILE A 21 -7.59 -4.69 -24.76
CA ILE A 21 -8.48 -5.58 -23.99
C ILE A 21 -7.69 -6.73 -23.31
N ALA A 22 -6.51 -7.08 -23.83
CA ALA A 22 -5.69 -8.13 -23.22
C ALA A 22 -4.96 -7.68 -21.94
N LEU A 23 -4.69 -6.37 -21.79
CA LEU A 23 -3.96 -5.85 -20.64
C LEU A 23 -4.82 -5.70 -19.38
N THR A 24 -6.14 -5.52 -19.53
CA THR A 24 -7.08 -5.44 -18.40
C THR A 24 -7.38 -6.81 -17.79
N SER A 25 -7.34 -7.89 -18.56
CA SER A 25 -7.60 -9.26 -18.09
C SER A 25 -6.48 -9.80 -17.19
N ALA A 26 -5.23 -9.37 -17.41
CA ALA A 26 -4.08 -9.81 -16.61
C ALA A 26 -4.09 -9.20 -15.19
N MET A 27 -4.69 -8.02 -15.01
CA MET A 27 -4.83 -7.39 -13.69
C MET A 27 -5.97 -8.01 -12.87
N ALA A 28 -6.97 -8.62 -13.52
CA ALA A 28 -8.06 -9.32 -12.84
C ALA A 28 -7.68 -10.75 -12.40
N ALA A 29 -6.63 -11.33 -12.98
CA ALA A 29 -6.23 -12.72 -12.74
C ALA A 29 -5.55 -12.97 -11.37
N ASN A 30 -5.08 -11.91 -10.70
CA ASN A 30 -4.37 -12.00 -9.42
C ASN A 30 -5.20 -11.52 -8.22
N TYR A 31 -6.53 -11.49 -8.33
CA TYR A 31 -7.39 -11.21 -7.19
C TYR A 31 -7.57 -12.50 -6.39
N GLU A 32 -6.65 -12.78 -5.45
CA GLU A 32 -6.88 -13.83 -4.46
C GLU A 32 -8.17 -13.50 -3.69
N ASP A 33 -9.17 -14.38 -3.82
CA ASP A 33 -10.39 -14.27 -3.05
C ASP A 33 -10.08 -14.49 -1.56
N THR A 34 -9.93 -13.38 -0.84
CA THR A 34 -9.67 -13.38 0.61
C THR A 34 -10.68 -14.19 1.42
N MET A 35 -11.90 -14.44 0.91
CA MET A 35 -12.92 -15.25 1.59
C MET A 35 -12.68 -16.77 1.45
N ALA A 36 -11.84 -17.20 0.50
CA ALA A 36 -11.53 -18.60 0.24
C ALA A 36 -10.13 -19.03 0.72
N LEU A 37 -9.35 -18.11 1.29
CA LEU A 37 -8.00 -18.39 1.77
C LEU A 37 -8.04 -19.24 3.06
N GLN A 38 -7.24 -20.31 3.08
CA GLN A 38 -7.11 -21.14 4.27
C GLN A 38 -6.28 -20.42 5.32
N THR A 39 -6.84 -20.35 6.54
CA THR A 39 -6.13 -19.85 7.70
C THR A 39 -5.17 -20.91 8.24
N VAL A 40 -4.09 -20.45 8.87
CA VAL A 40 -3.17 -21.33 9.62
C VAL A 40 -2.98 -20.78 11.03
N LYS A 41 -2.44 -21.61 11.92
CA LYS A 41 -1.99 -21.20 13.26
C LYS A 41 -0.47 -21.29 13.34
N PRO A 42 0.26 -20.20 13.05
CA PRO A 42 1.70 -20.28 12.86
C PRO A 42 2.51 -20.27 14.18
N ALA A 43 1.90 -20.00 15.34
CA ALA A 43 2.58 -20.03 16.64
C ALA A 43 1.60 -20.36 17.79
N PRO A 44 2.12 -20.72 19.00
CA PRO A 44 1.30 -21.21 20.11
C PRO A 44 0.30 -20.21 20.69
N ASN A 45 0.54 -18.91 20.49
CA ASN A 45 -0.25 -17.81 20.99
C ASN A 45 -1.16 -17.17 19.92
N LEU A 46 -1.26 -17.74 18.70
CA LEU A 46 -1.81 -17.04 17.53
C LEU A 46 -3.20 -17.53 17.14
N GLU A 47 -4.10 -16.56 17.03
CA GLU A 47 -5.36 -16.63 16.30
C GLU A 47 -5.13 -17.08 14.84
N GLU A 48 -6.22 -17.44 14.16
CA GLU A 48 -6.17 -17.86 12.77
C GLU A 48 -5.80 -16.68 11.86
N VAL A 49 -4.76 -16.85 11.04
CA VAL A 49 -4.25 -15.80 10.16
C VAL A 49 -4.22 -16.29 8.72
N ILE A 50 -4.59 -15.40 7.80
CA ILE A 50 -4.38 -15.57 6.36
C ILE A 50 -2.89 -15.39 6.07
N LEU A 51 -2.23 -16.42 5.54
CA LEU A 51 -0.81 -16.32 5.18
C LEU A 51 -0.60 -15.53 3.90
N HIS A 52 0.36 -14.61 3.94
CA HIS A 52 0.96 -13.98 2.76
C HIS A 52 2.45 -14.36 2.70
N PRO A 53 2.81 -15.51 2.10
CA PRO A 53 4.17 -16.05 2.15
C PRO A 53 5.22 -15.09 1.57
N GLU A 54 4.92 -14.47 0.43
CA GLU A 54 5.83 -13.54 -0.25
C GLU A 54 6.15 -12.32 0.61
N GLN A 55 5.13 -11.71 1.24
CA GLN A 55 5.31 -10.59 2.16
C GLN A 55 6.14 -10.99 3.39
N ARG A 56 5.95 -12.21 3.88
CA ARG A 56 6.72 -12.73 5.01
C ARG A 56 8.20 -12.91 4.66
N GLU A 57 8.49 -13.47 3.49
CA GLU A 57 9.87 -13.61 3.01
C GLU A 57 10.55 -12.25 2.83
N GLU A 58 9.85 -11.28 2.23
CA GLU A 58 10.34 -9.92 2.08
C GLU A 58 10.63 -9.26 3.43
N ALA A 59 9.71 -9.39 4.40
CA ALA A 59 9.88 -8.84 5.74
C ALA A 59 11.09 -9.46 6.47
N LEU A 60 11.29 -10.77 6.36
CA LEU A 60 12.44 -11.46 6.94
C LEU A 60 13.77 -11.02 6.30
N ALA A 61 13.79 -10.81 4.99
CA ALA A 61 14.98 -10.29 4.29
C ALA A 61 15.34 -8.88 4.78
N LYS A 62 14.36 -7.96 4.86
CA LYS A 62 14.55 -6.60 5.40
C LYS A 62 15.03 -6.61 6.86
N LEU A 63 14.48 -7.51 7.67
CA LEU A 63 14.89 -7.68 9.06
C LEU A 63 16.35 -8.14 9.16
N ALA A 64 16.75 -9.12 8.35
CA ALA A 64 18.13 -9.61 8.32
C ALA A 64 19.11 -8.51 7.90
N GLU A 65 18.77 -7.71 6.88
CA GLU A 65 19.56 -6.56 6.47
C GLU A 65 19.71 -5.54 7.61
N PHE A 66 18.61 -5.17 8.28
CA PHE A 66 18.63 -4.23 9.40
C PHE A 66 19.53 -4.70 10.55
N VAL A 67 19.42 -5.98 10.93
CA VAL A 67 20.23 -6.58 11.99
C VAL A 67 21.70 -6.61 11.58
N SER A 68 22.02 -6.91 10.32
CA SER A 68 23.40 -6.88 9.82
C SER A 68 24.03 -5.48 9.93
N ARG A 69 23.24 -4.42 9.69
CA ARG A 69 23.70 -3.03 9.72
C ARG A 69 23.82 -2.47 11.13
N THR A 70 22.93 -2.86 12.04
CA THR A 70 22.80 -2.22 13.37
C THR A 70 23.26 -3.09 14.54
N GLY A 71 23.44 -4.40 14.32
CA GLY A 71 23.79 -5.37 15.35
C GLY A 71 22.68 -5.64 16.37
N ARG A 72 21.46 -5.15 16.15
CA ARG A 72 20.33 -5.27 17.07
C ARG A 72 19.01 -5.42 16.33
N GLN A 73 18.01 -5.99 17.00
CA GLN A 73 16.65 -6.05 16.49
C GLN A 73 16.02 -4.64 16.48
N PRO A 74 15.14 -4.32 15.51
CA PRO A 74 14.40 -3.06 15.52
C PRO A 74 13.41 -3.02 16.69
N ASN A 75 13.17 -1.83 17.22
CA ASN A 75 12.10 -1.61 18.18
C ASN A 75 10.83 -1.22 17.41
N ILE A 76 9.69 -1.79 17.81
CA ILE A 76 8.37 -1.46 17.25
C ILE A 76 7.66 -0.57 18.26
N LEU A 77 7.31 0.66 17.86
CA LEU A 77 6.50 1.59 18.64
C LEU A 77 5.17 1.81 17.91
N ILE A 78 4.07 1.49 18.57
CA ILE A 78 2.71 1.75 18.08
C ILE A 78 2.17 2.97 18.81
N TYR A 79 1.92 4.05 18.08
CA TYR A 79 1.27 5.26 18.60
C TYR A 79 -0.20 5.26 18.18
N LEU A 80 -1.10 4.91 19.11
CA LEU A 80 -2.54 4.88 18.88
C LEU A 80 -3.19 6.11 19.51
N MET A 81 -3.88 6.91 18.70
CA MET A 81 -4.63 8.08 19.16
C MET A 81 -6.13 7.77 19.20
N ASP A 82 -6.81 8.29 20.20
CA ASP A 82 -8.26 8.09 20.38
C ASP A 82 -9.02 9.21 19.67
N ASP A 83 -10.09 8.84 18.95
CA ASP A 83 -11.03 9.76 18.27
C ASP A 83 -10.39 10.84 17.36
N VAL A 84 -9.21 10.58 16.79
CA VAL A 84 -8.59 11.47 15.80
C VAL A 84 -9.17 11.21 14.41
N GLY A 85 -9.72 12.26 13.80
CA GLY A 85 -10.25 12.24 12.45
C GLY A 85 -9.15 12.21 11.40
N TRP A 86 -9.44 11.60 10.25
CA TRP A 86 -8.50 11.50 9.14
C TRP A 86 -7.98 12.88 8.69
N GLY A 87 -8.85 13.90 8.68
CA GLY A 87 -8.52 15.26 8.29
C GLY A 87 -7.95 16.15 9.39
N ASP A 88 -7.64 15.62 10.57
CA ASP A 88 -7.14 16.45 11.69
C ASP A 88 -5.64 16.74 11.58
N LEU A 89 -4.87 15.82 10.98
CA LEU A 89 -3.42 15.93 10.85
C LEU A 89 -3.01 16.77 9.64
N GLY A 90 -1.91 17.51 9.76
CA GLY A 90 -1.41 18.39 8.69
C GLY A 90 -1.13 17.64 7.39
N VAL A 91 -0.55 16.44 7.49
CA VAL A 91 -0.30 15.53 6.36
C VAL A 91 -1.52 15.14 5.54
N TYR A 92 -2.72 15.22 6.10
CA TYR A 92 -3.98 14.94 5.39
C TYR A 92 -4.80 16.20 5.11
N GLY A 93 -4.19 17.39 5.23
CA GLY A 93 -4.82 18.68 4.93
C GLY A 93 -5.40 19.41 6.15
N GLY A 94 -5.30 18.82 7.34
CA GLY A 94 -5.69 19.44 8.61
C GLY A 94 -4.59 20.30 9.23
N GLY A 95 -4.25 19.98 10.47
CA GLY A 95 -3.17 20.61 11.20
C GLY A 95 -3.47 22.09 11.49
N VAL A 96 -2.63 22.96 10.95
CA VAL A 96 -2.80 24.43 11.05
C VAL A 96 -4.17 24.87 10.52
N ALA A 97 -4.69 24.21 9.47
CA ALA A 97 -5.97 24.58 8.85
C ALA A 97 -7.18 24.42 9.78
N VAL A 98 -7.10 23.50 10.75
CA VAL A 98 -8.13 23.26 11.77
C VAL A 98 -7.75 23.82 13.15
N GLY A 99 -6.66 24.60 13.23
CA GLY A 99 -6.18 25.21 14.48
C GLY A 99 -5.35 24.28 15.38
N ALA A 100 -4.91 23.12 14.88
CA ALA A 100 -4.14 22.12 15.62
C ALA A 100 -2.85 21.71 14.89
N PRO A 101 -1.79 22.54 14.88
CA PRO A 101 -0.53 22.22 14.19
C PRO A 101 0.09 20.90 14.67
N THR A 102 0.51 20.02 13.73
CA THR A 102 1.04 18.68 14.03
C THR A 102 2.45 18.44 13.45
N PRO A 103 3.44 19.35 13.69
CA PRO A 103 4.71 19.38 12.96
C PRO A 103 5.56 18.11 13.11
N ASN A 104 5.51 17.44 14.27
CA ASN A 104 6.27 16.20 14.51
C ASN A 104 5.68 15.02 13.73
N MET A 105 4.35 14.93 13.66
CA MET A 105 3.67 13.91 12.88
C MET A 105 3.86 14.16 11.39
N ASP A 106 3.84 15.43 10.98
CA ASP A 106 4.07 15.83 9.60
C ASP A 106 5.50 15.53 9.13
N ALA A 107 6.48 15.63 10.03
CA ALA A 107 7.86 15.21 9.75
C ALA A 107 7.95 13.68 9.63
N LEU A 108 7.35 12.93 10.56
CA LEU A 108 7.37 11.47 10.55
C LEU A 108 6.74 10.89 9.27
N ALA A 109 5.63 11.47 8.81
CA ALA A 109 4.97 11.05 7.58
C ALA A 109 5.81 11.31 6.32
N ARG A 110 6.57 12.41 6.29
CA ARG A 110 7.47 12.76 5.17
C ARG A 110 8.64 11.79 5.04
N ASP A 111 9.14 11.28 6.16
CA ASP A 111 10.26 10.33 6.19
C ASP A 111 9.79 8.86 6.08
N GLY A 112 8.47 8.63 6.00
CA GLY A 112 7.87 7.30 6.09
C GLY A 112 6.84 7.01 4.99
N LEU A 113 6.00 6.02 5.28
CA LEU A 113 4.88 5.64 4.42
C LEU A 113 3.58 6.28 4.95
N MET A 114 2.86 6.97 4.07
CA MET A 114 1.52 7.49 4.35
C MET A 114 0.45 6.53 3.85
N LEU A 115 -0.53 6.22 4.70
CA LEU A 115 -1.66 5.37 4.34
C LEU A 115 -2.89 6.24 4.03
N THR A 116 -3.27 6.32 2.76
CA THR A 116 -4.43 7.10 2.31
C THR A 116 -5.74 6.32 2.33
N SER A 117 -5.68 5.03 2.66
CA SER A 117 -6.84 4.12 2.69
C SER A 117 -6.70 3.13 3.84
N ALA A 118 -6.66 3.66 5.07
CA ALA A 118 -6.66 2.88 6.31
C ALA A 118 -8.01 3.03 7.00
N TYR A 119 -8.69 1.92 7.28
CA TYR A 119 -10.04 1.89 7.84
C TYR A 119 -10.02 1.32 9.26
N SER A 120 -10.88 1.86 10.13
CA SER A 120 -11.11 1.38 11.49
C SER A 120 -12.56 0.96 11.67
N GLN A 121 -12.85 0.28 12.79
CA GLN A 121 -14.22 0.04 13.19
C GLN A 121 -14.85 1.36 13.69
N PRO A 122 -16.18 1.52 13.61
CA PRO A 122 -16.87 2.75 14.01
C PRO A 122 -16.85 3.02 15.52
N SER A 123 -16.28 2.12 16.32
CA SER A 123 -16.13 2.26 17.76
C SER A 123 -14.71 1.91 18.19
N SER A 124 -14.27 2.54 19.27
CA SER A 124 -12.92 2.42 19.80
C SER A 124 -12.60 0.99 20.29
N SER A 125 -13.56 0.33 20.96
CA SER A 125 -13.37 -1.02 21.51
C SER A 125 -13.11 -2.09 20.46
N PRO A 126 -13.95 -2.25 19.41
CA PRO A 126 -13.67 -3.23 18.36
C PRO A 126 -12.41 -2.87 17.56
N THR A 127 -12.12 -1.58 17.32
CA THR A 127 -10.86 -1.18 16.66
C THR A 127 -9.63 -1.62 17.47
N ARG A 128 -9.62 -1.34 18.78
CA ARG A 128 -8.52 -1.75 19.66
C ARG A 128 -8.40 -3.28 19.76
N ALA A 129 -9.53 -3.99 19.81
CA ALA A 129 -9.54 -5.45 19.84
C ALA A 129 -9.00 -6.07 18.54
N THR A 130 -9.24 -5.44 17.37
CA THR A 130 -8.68 -5.93 16.09
C THR A 130 -7.19 -5.61 15.91
N LEU A 131 -6.64 -4.69 16.70
CA LEU A 131 -5.23 -4.30 16.63
C LEU A 131 -4.33 -5.14 17.54
N LEU A 132 -4.87 -5.65 18.66
CA LEU A 132 -4.14 -6.30 19.75
C LEU A 132 -4.41 -7.81 19.79
#